data_AF-C6X6P5-F1
#
_entry.id   AF-C6X6P5-F1
#
_cell.length_a   1.000
_cell.length_b   1.000
_cell.length_c   1.000
_cell.angle_alpha   90.00
_cell.angle_beta   90.00
_cell.angle_gamma   90.00
#
_symmetry.space_group_name_H-M   'P 1'
#
loop_
_entity.id
_entity.type
_entity.pdbx_description
1 polymer ?
#
loop_
_entity_poly.entity_id
_entity_poly.type
_entity_poly.pdbx_seq_one_letter_code
_entity_poly.pdbx_strand_id
1 'polypeptide(L)'
;MLSCKQASRLLSQSLDRRLTWRERTALRLHLTICDVCRRFGRQLLLLREAAKRMVRLTEQNETLQLSQEAKARIASALDLERQ
;
A
#
# COMPACT_ATOMS: atom_id res chain seq x y z
N MET A 1 -24.06 3.46 12.14
CA MET A 1 -22.64 3.41 12.57
C MET A 1 -21.94 2.30 11.81
N LEU A 2 -20.68 2.48 11.42
CA LEU A 2 -19.86 1.39 10.85
C LEU A 2 -19.55 0.35 11.92
N SER A 3 -19.49 -0.93 11.54
CA SER A 3 -18.88 -1.97 12.38
C SER A 3 -17.35 -1.88 12.31
N CYS A 4 -16.65 -2.43 13.32
CA CYS A 4 -15.18 -2.48 13.33
C CYS A 4 -14.61 -3.16 12.07
N LYS A 5 -15.31 -4.19 11.55
CA LYS A 5 -14.94 -4.90 10.31
C LYS A 5 -15.07 -4.01 9.07
N GLN A 6 -16.11 -3.18 9.01
CA GLN A 6 -16.27 -2.20 7.93
C GLN A 6 -15.24 -1.07 8.04
N ALA A 7 -14.97 -0.59 9.26
CA ALA A 7 -13.98 0.45 9.52
C ALA A 7 -12.56 -0.01 9.16
N SER A 8 -12.16 -1.23 9.55
CA SER A 8 -10.85 -1.79 9.20
C SER A 8 -10.70 -1.99 7.69
N ARG A 9 -11.76 -2.44 6.99
CA ARG A 9 -11.78 -2.53 5.53
C ARG A 9 -11.61 -1.16 4.86
N LEU A 10 -12.33 -0.14 5.32
CA LEU A 10 -12.20 1.22 4.78
C LEU A 10 -10.83 1.84 5.07
N LEU A 11 -10.24 1.57 6.24
CA LEU A 11 -8.86 1.97 6.56
C LEU A 11 -7.87 1.36 5.57
N SER A 12 -7.97 0.05 5.29
CA SER A 12 -7.14 -0.61 4.27
C SER A 12 -7.34 0.03 2.90
N GLN A 13 -8.59 0.17 2.46
CA GLN A 13 -8.90 0.76 1.16
C GLN A 13 -8.40 2.20 1.02
N SER A 14 -8.32 2.96 2.11
CA SER A 14 -7.79 4.33 2.09
C SER A 14 -6.30 4.40 1.74
N LEU A 15 -5.57 3.28 1.85
CA LEU A 15 -4.17 3.19 1.43
C LEU A 15 -4.01 2.90 -0.06
N ASP A 16 -5.01 2.27 -0.68
CA ASP A 16 -4.97 1.86 -2.08
C ASP A 16 -5.68 2.85 -2.99
N ARG A 17 -6.78 3.43 -2.51
CA ARG A 17 -7.61 4.39 -3.25
C ARG A 17 -8.03 5.57 -2.40
N ARG A 18 -8.46 6.63 -3.07
CA ARG A 18 -9.19 7.72 -2.40
C ARG A 18 -10.57 7.22 -1.98
N LEU A 19 -10.89 7.42 -0.70
CA LEU A 19 -12.25 7.22 -0.19
C LEU A 19 -13.18 8.35 -0.68
N THR A 20 -14.43 8.01 -0.92
CA THR A 20 -15.49 9.00 -1.16
C THR A 20 -15.71 9.85 0.10
N TRP A 21 -16.32 11.03 -0.07
CA TRP A 21 -16.61 11.91 1.07
C TRP A 21 -17.48 11.23 2.14
N ARG A 22 -18.48 10.44 1.72
CA ARG A 22 -19.35 9.68 2.63
C ARG A 22 -18.57 8.64 3.44
N GLU A 23 -17.74 7.85 2.78
CA GLU A 23 -16.88 6.85 3.45
C GLU A 23 -15.92 7.50 4.44
N ARG A 24 -15.30 8.62 4.04
CA ARG A 24 -14.35 9.37 4.87
C ARG A 24 -15.03 9.91 6.13
N THR A 25 -16.23 10.49 6.02
CA THR A 25 -16.97 11.02 7.16
C THR A 25 -17.44 9.90 8.09
N ALA A 26 -18.01 8.82 7.54
CA ALA A 26 -18.44 7.67 8.35
C ALA A 26 -17.26 7.04 9.11
N LEU A 27 -16.10 6.89 8.45
CA LEU A 27 -14.90 6.38 9.09
C LEU A 27 -14.40 7.32 10.20
N ARG A 28 -14.34 8.64 9.96
CA ARG A 28 -13.94 9.60 11.00
C ARG A 28 -14.83 9.51 12.25
N LEU A 29 -16.15 9.43 12.08
CA LEU A 29 -17.10 9.28 13.18
C LEU A 29 -16.89 7.96 13.95
N HIS A 30 -16.55 6.87 13.26
CA HIS A 30 -16.24 5.61 13.95
C HIS A 30 -14.92 5.71 14.74
N LEU A 31 -13.90 6.36 14.16
CA LEU A 31 -12.60 6.52 14.81
C LEU A 31 -12.65 7.45 16.03
N THR A 32 -13.62 8.35 16.14
CA THR A 32 -13.79 9.18 17.35
C THR A 32 -14.27 8.37 18.56
N ILE A 33 -15.00 7.27 18.34
CA ILE A 33 -15.60 6.45 19.40
C ILE A 33 -14.87 5.13 19.66
N CYS A 34 -14.13 4.62 18.67
CA CYS A 34 -13.46 3.32 18.76
C CYS A 34 -11.94 3.47 18.78
N ASP A 35 -11.35 3.35 19.97
CA ASP A 35 -9.90 3.44 20.15
C ASP A 35 -9.14 2.29 19.50
N VAL A 36 -9.73 1.09 19.42
CA VAL A 36 -9.12 -0.06 18.75
C VAL A 36 -8.91 0.24 17.26
N CYS A 37 -9.95 0.70 16.57
CA CYS A 37 -9.84 1.07 15.15
C CYS A 37 -8.91 2.28 14.94
N ARG A 38 -8.86 3.22 15.89
CA ARG A 38 -7.90 4.34 15.86
C ARG A 38 -6.45 3.85 15.94
N ARG A 39 -6.15 2.93 16.86
CA ARG A 39 -4.82 2.32 17.02
C ARG A 39 -4.44 1.50 15.79
N PHE A 40 -5.35 0.67 15.30
CA PHE A 40 -5.16 -0.12 14.08
C PHE A 40 -4.81 0.78 12.88
N GLY A 41 -5.54 1.89 12.67
CA GLY A 41 -5.23 2.84 11.60
C GLY A 41 -3.82 3.43 11.70
N ARG A 42 -3.34 3.74 12.91
CA ARG A 42 -1.95 4.20 13.13
C ARG A 42 -0.92 3.11 12.81
N GLN A 43 -1.15 1.87 13.24
CA GLN A 43 -0.26 0.74 12.93
C GLN A 43 -0.18 0.49 11.43
N LEU A 44 -1.31 0.57 10.74
CA LEU A 44 -1.37 0.36 9.30
C LEU A 44 -0.59 1.44 8.52
N LEU A 45 -0.65 2.70 8.96
CA LEU A 45 0.16 3.79 8.39
C LEU A 45 1.66 3.59 8.67
N LEU A 46 2.03 3.11 9.86
CA LEU A 46 3.41 2.80 10.21
C LEU A 46 3.98 1.70 9.32
N LEU A 47 3.23 0.61 9.10
CA LEU A 47 3.62 -0.47 8.19
C LEU A 47 3.82 0.05 6.77
N ARG A 48 2.93 0.93 6.29
CA ARG A 48 3.04 1.55 4.97
C ARG A 48 4.31 2.39 4.83
N GLU A 49 4.64 3.20 5.83
CA GLU A 49 5.85 4.03 5.77
C GLU A 49 7.13 3.20 5.86
N ALA A 50 7.13 2.15 6.70
CA ALA A 50 8.23 1.19 6.76
C ALA A 50 8.45 0.51 5.40
N ALA A 51 7.39 0.03 4.76
CA ALA A 51 7.46 -0.58 3.43
C ALA A 51 7.98 0.40 2.37
N LYS A 52 7.50 1.64 2.36
CA LYS A 52 8.01 2.68 1.45
C LYS A 52 9.50 2.97 1.68
N ARG A 53 9.94 3.01 2.93
CA ARG A 53 11.35 3.18 3.28
C ARG A 53 12.19 2.02 2.77
N MET A 54 11.71 0.78 2.93
CA MET A 54 12.40 -0.40 2.40
C MET A 54 12.54 -0.32 0.87
N VAL A 55 11.47 -0.01 0.14
CA VAL A 55 11.53 0.14 -1.32
C VAL A 55 12.57 1.18 -1.73
N ARG A 56 12.58 2.36 -1.10
CA ARG A 56 13.58 3.41 -1.39
C ARG A 56 15.01 2.94 -1.13
N LEU A 57 15.24 2.19 -0.06
CA LEU A 57 16.56 1.62 0.24
C LEU A 57 16.99 0.58 -0.80
N THR A 58 16.04 -0.23 -1.29
CA THR A 58 16.28 -1.20 -2.37
C THR A 58 16.59 -0.50 -3.70
N GLU A 59 15.84 0.55 -4.06
CA GLU A 59 16.07 1.33 -5.29
C GLU A 59 17.43 2.04 -5.30
N GLN A 60 17.90 2.48 -4.13
CA GLN A 60 19.21 3.13 -3.97
C GLN A 60 20.37 2.14 -3.87
N ASN A 61 20.09 0.84 -3.81
CA ASN A 61 21.12 -0.17 -3.66
C ASN A 61 21.68 -0.56 -5.04
N GLU A 62 22.80 0.06 -5.43
CA GLU A 62 23.45 -0.17 -6.72
C GLU A 62 23.93 -1.62 -6.93
N THR A 63 24.05 -2.39 -5.84
CA THR A 63 24.47 -3.80 -5.88
C THR A 63 23.31 -4.77 -6.13
N LEU A 64 22.05 -4.36 -5.90
CA LEU A 64 20.86 -5.15 -6.19
C LEU A 64 20.48 -5.00 -7.67
N GLN A 65 21.25 -5.65 -8.54
CA GLN A 65 20.98 -5.72 -9.97
C GLN A 65 20.52 -7.11 -10.41
N LEU A 66 19.66 -7.15 -11.41
CA LEU A 66 19.35 -8.39 -12.13
C LEU A 66 20.62 -8.96 -12.76
N SER A 67 20.74 -10.29 -12.78
CA SER A 67 21.78 -10.96 -13.56
C SER A 67 21.65 -10.61 -15.04
N GLN A 68 22.76 -10.65 -15.78
CA GLN A 68 22.75 -10.36 -17.21
C GLN A 68 21.82 -11.31 -17.98
N GLU A 69 21.75 -12.58 -17.57
CA GLU A 69 20.80 -13.57 -18.11
C GLU A 69 19.34 -13.17 -17.90
N ALA A 70 18.97 -12.71 -16.69
CA ALA A 70 17.61 -12.25 -16.41
C ALA A 70 17.26 -11.00 -17.24
N LYS A 71 18.19 -10.04 -17.38
CA LYS A 71 17.99 -8.85 -18.23
C LYS A 71 17.77 -9.23 -19.69
N ALA A 72 18.57 -10.16 -20.23
CA ALA A 72 18.45 -10.62 -21.61
C ALA A 72 17.10 -11.30 -21.88
N ARG A 73 16.65 -12.20 -20.99
CA ARG A 73 15.33 -12.86 -21.13
C ARG A 73 14.17 -11.87 -21.12
N ILE A 74 14.21 -10.85 -20.26
CA ILE A 74 13.16 -9.82 -20.20
C ILE A 74 13.15 -8.99 -21.48
N ALA A 75 14.32 -8.58 -21.98
CA ALA A 75 14.43 -7.81 -23.21
C ALA A 75 13.85 -8.58 -24.42
N SER A 76 14.24 -9.84 -24.59
CA SER A 76 13.72 -10.69 -25.67
C SER A 76 12.19 -10.87 -25.61
N ALA A 77 11.61 -11.00 -24.41
CA ALA A 77 10.16 -11.11 -24.25
C ALA A 77 9.42 -9.83 -24.66
N LEU A 78 9.95 -8.65 -24.28
CA LEU A 78 9.37 -7.36 -24.66
C LEU A 78 9.45 -7.09 -26.17
N ASP A 79 10.53 -7.54 -26.82
CA ASP A 79 10.69 -7.41 -28.26
C ASP A 79 9.71 -8.29 -29.03
N LEU A 80 9.35 -9.46 -28.49
CA LEU A 80 8.32 -10.35 -29.05
C LEU A 80 6.90 -9.79 -28.89
N GLU A 81 6.61 -9.07 -27.79
CA GLU A 81 5.30 -8.43 -27.58
C GLU A 81 5.08 -7.16 -28.43
N ARG A 82 6.16 -6.56 -28.96
CA ARG A 82 6.10 -5.37 -29.83
C ARG A 82 5.89 -5.67 -31.31
N GLN A 83 6.00 -6.93 -31.73
CA GLN A 83 5.77 -7.39 -33.12
C GLN A 83 4.34 -7.91 -33.29
#